data_AF-A0AA43DG26-F1
#
_entry.id   AF-A0AA43DG26-F1
#
_cell.length_a   1.000
_cell.length_b   1.000
_cell.length_c   1.000
_cell.angle_alpha   90.00
_cell.angle_beta   90.00
_cell.angle_gamma   90.00
#
_symmetry.space_group_name_H-M   'P 1'
#
loop_
_entity.id
_entity.type
_entity.pdbx_description
1 polymer ?
#
loop_
_entity_poly.entity_id
_entity_poly.type
_entity_poly.pdbx_seq_one_letter_code
_entity_poly.pdbx_strand_id
1 'polypeptide(L)'
;MADRTATVSRLEEVVATSDEFDRVVAQALPVLLDRAAGYTKRFLRETGQWNDDIEHEKFALRWGSEYLERFLVCGRTEVPCRPLFLFDSLVAKQHSKPEPFCYHPDLLKPLGRFLDGLVARAVVSRDALIALYHHSYGWGAGDVIVVTGLNGLESQRIYKNFRRWRESGWQRTMDEMGLTKTELAGLEDQRQRHRQRFNSEAERLIRVAQGHYRKSEPDHYPCLSRSQWGEMFSQGYGCDYRIWHLALCLDCMQTAWGLGSNGSSAGEKPRLELQVRP
;
A
#
# COMPACT_ATOMS: atom_id res chain seq x y z
N MET A 1 32.49 16.96 15.14
CA MET A 1 31.08 17.24 15.53
C MET A 1 30.50 18.43 14.79
N ALA A 2 31.15 19.62 14.77
CA ALA A 2 30.65 20.80 14.04
C ALA A 2 30.37 20.57 12.54
N ASP A 3 31.22 19.79 11.87
CA ASP A 3 31.08 19.46 10.44
C ASP A 3 29.82 18.61 10.16
N ARG A 4 29.55 17.59 10.97
CA ARG A 4 28.34 16.75 10.86
C ARG A 4 27.06 17.55 11.06
N THR A 5 27.04 18.48 12.01
CA THR A 5 25.86 19.31 12.28
C THR A 5 25.56 20.24 11.11
N ALA A 6 26.59 20.83 10.50
CA ALA A 6 26.45 21.67 9.31
C ALA A 6 25.98 20.87 8.08
N THR A 7 26.47 19.63 7.91
CA THR A 7 26.00 18.71 6.87
C THR A 7 24.52 18.34 7.04
N VAL A 8 24.08 18.06 8.28
CA VAL A 8 22.67 17.76 8.58
C VAL A 8 21.77 18.97 8.29
N SER A 9 22.17 20.18 8.72
CA SER A 9 21.40 21.39 8.45
C SER A 9 21.21 21.63 6.95
N ARG A 10 22.23 21.39 6.11
CA ARG A 10 22.08 21.47 4.65
C ARG A 10 21.12 20.44 4.05
N LEU A 11 21.00 19.26 4.65
CA LEU A 11 20.03 18.25 4.20
C LEU A 11 18.58 18.62 4.56
N GLU A 12 18.36 19.51 5.52
CA GLU A 12 17.03 20.00 5.93
C GLU A 12 16.54 21.16 5.07
N GLU A 13 17.45 21.83 4.35
CA GLU A 13 17.15 22.93 3.43
C GLU A 13 16.49 22.42 2.13
N VAL A 14 15.73 23.31 1.48
CA VAL A 14 15.08 22.99 0.20
C VAL A 14 16.11 23.07 -0.91
N VAL A 15 16.29 21.95 -1.60
CA VAL A 15 17.08 21.83 -2.82
C VAL A 15 16.16 21.95 -4.03
N ALA A 16 16.53 22.79 -4.99
CA ALA A 16 15.68 23.13 -6.13
C ALA A 16 16.00 22.33 -7.41
N THR A 17 17.23 21.85 -7.57
CA THR A 17 17.70 21.19 -8.81
C THR A 17 18.36 19.84 -8.55
N SER A 18 18.40 18.98 -9.58
CA SER A 18 19.07 17.67 -9.51
C SER A 18 20.57 17.80 -9.20
N ASP A 19 21.24 18.80 -9.75
CA ASP A 19 22.69 19.01 -9.56
C ASP A 19 23.01 19.50 -8.14
N GLU A 20 22.14 20.33 -7.58
CA GLU A 20 22.23 20.72 -6.18
C GLU A 20 21.97 19.53 -5.25
N PHE A 21 20.98 18.69 -5.58
CA PHE A 21 20.69 17.46 -4.84
C PHE A 21 21.90 16.53 -4.82
N ASP A 22 22.50 16.23 -5.98
CA ASP A 22 23.65 15.34 -6.07
C ASP A 22 24.85 15.87 -5.25
N ARG A 23 25.11 17.18 -5.27
CA ARG A 23 26.18 17.80 -4.47
C ARG A 23 25.93 17.70 -2.97
N VAL A 24 24.73 18.04 -2.51
CA VAL A 24 24.36 18.02 -1.09
C VAL A 24 24.40 16.59 -0.56
N VAL A 25 23.84 15.64 -1.31
CA VAL A 25 23.80 14.23 -0.90
C VAL A 25 25.19 13.60 -0.93
N ALA A 26 26.02 13.89 -1.93
CA ALA A 26 27.40 13.38 -1.99
C ALA A 26 28.25 13.81 -0.78
N GLN A 27 28.08 15.04 -0.31
CA GLN A 27 28.76 15.56 0.89
C GLN A 27 28.25 14.92 2.18
N ALA A 28 27.04 14.34 2.16
CA ALA A 28 26.36 13.82 3.33
C ALA A 28 26.22 12.29 3.38
N LEU A 29 26.80 11.55 2.42
CA LEU A 29 26.65 10.09 2.34
C LEU A 29 26.93 9.36 3.65
N PRO A 30 28.00 9.66 4.42
CA PRO A 30 28.25 8.96 5.69
C PRO A 30 27.14 9.21 6.73
N VAL A 31 26.62 10.43 6.78
CA VAL A 31 25.55 10.81 7.71
C VAL A 31 24.24 10.11 7.34
N LEU A 32 23.92 10.05 6.04
CA LEU A 32 22.73 9.36 5.55
C LEU A 32 22.82 7.85 5.76
N LEU A 33 24.00 7.25 5.56
CA LEU A 33 24.23 5.82 5.82
C LEU A 33 24.08 5.48 7.31
N ASP A 34 24.71 6.25 8.21
CA ASP A 34 24.58 6.08 9.66
C ASP A 34 23.10 6.17 10.08
N ARG A 35 22.35 7.11 9.49
CA ARG A 35 20.92 7.29 9.75
C ARG A 35 20.09 6.10 9.24
N ALA A 36 20.35 5.62 8.04
CA ALA A 36 19.67 4.46 7.43
C ALA A 36 19.89 3.18 8.24
N ALA A 37 21.13 2.94 8.66
CA ALA A 37 21.48 1.84 9.54
C ALA A 37 20.76 2.00 10.89
N GLY A 38 20.69 3.22 11.44
CA GLY A 38 19.93 3.53 12.65
C GLY A 38 18.44 3.19 12.55
N TYR A 39 17.80 3.49 11.42
CA TYR A 39 16.41 3.08 11.17
C TYR A 39 16.26 1.57 11.10
N THR A 40 17.15 0.88 10.38
CA THR A 40 17.12 -0.57 10.25
C THR A 40 17.28 -1.26 11.60
N LYS A 41 18.22 -0.81 12.43
CA LYS A 41 18.40 -1.31 13.81
C LYS A 41 17.15 -1.10 14.66
N ARG A 42 16.56 0.09 14.60
CA ARG A 42 15.34 0.40 15.35
C ARG A 42 14.21 -0.54 14.95
N PHE A 43 13.97 -0.68 13.64
CA PHE A 43 12.97 -1.58 13.10
C PHE A 43 13.17 -3.03 13.56
N LEU A 44 14.38 -3.58 13.42
CA LEU A 44 14.69 -4.95 13.83
C LEU A 44 14.54 -5.16 15.35
N ARG A 45 14.84 -4.14 16.17
CA ARG A 45 14.62 -4.18 17.62
C ARG A 45 13.13 -4.19 17.95
N GLU A 46 12.35 -3.34 17.30
CA GLU A 46 10.90 -3.25 17.48
C GLU A 46 10.17 -4.54 17.03
N THR A 47 10.70 -5.25 16.03
CA THR A 47 10.15 -6.53 15.55
C THR A 47 10.74 -7.76 16.24
N GLY A 48 11.64 -7.59 17.21
CA GLY A 48 12.28 -8.69 17.94
C GLY A 48 13.26 -9.54 17.11
N GLN A 49 13.74 -9.00 15.98
CA GLN A 49 14.66 -9.66 15.04
C GLN A 49 16.11 -9.19 15.19
N TRP A 50 16.41 -8.28 16.12
CA TRP A 50 17.74 -7.74 16.33
C TRP A 50 18.52 -8.54 17.39
N ASN A 51 19.70 -9.02 17.01
CA ASN A 51 20.71 -9.48 17.96
C ASN A 51 21.87 -8.47 17.97
N ASP A 52 22.41 -8.12 19.14
CA ASP A 52 23.56 -7.21 19.27
C ASP A 52 24.88 -7.94 18.90
N ASP A 53 24.99 -8.40 17.65
CA ASP A 53 26.15 -9.09 17.09
C ASP A 53 26.70 -8.40 15.82
N ILE A 54 27.90 -8.81 15.41
CA ILE A 54 28.61 -8.23 14.26
C ILE A 54 27.88 -8.51 12.94
N GLU A 55 27.11 -9.59 12.84
CA GLU A 55 26.41 -9.96 11.61
C GLU A 55 25.21 -9.04 11.36
N HIS A 56 24.44 -8.76 12.41
CA HIS A 56 23.32 -7.81 12.38
C HIS A 56 23.81 -6.36 12.18
N GLU A 57 24.96 -6.00 12.74
CA GLU A 57 25.63 -4.72 12.47
C GLU A 57 26.00 -4.57 10.98
N LYS A 58 26.62 -5.60 10.39
CA LYS A 58 26.94 -5.62 8.95
C LYS A 58 25.68 -5.61 8.09
N PHE A 59 24.64 -6.33 8.50
CA PHE A 59 23.36 -6.36 7.83
C PHE A 59 22.70 -4.98 7.81
N ALA A 60 22.62 -4.30 8.96
CA ALA A 60 22.06 -2.96 9.05
C ALA A 60 22.80 -1.95 8.16
N LEU A 61 24.13 -2.06 8.06
CA LEU A 61 24.92 -1.22 7.14
C LEU A 61 24.63 -1.55 5.66
N ARG A 62 24.57 -2.84 5.30
CA ARG A 62 24.28 -3.28 3.92
C ARG A 62 22.87 -2.86 3.49
N TRP A 63 21.91 -3.04 4.37
CA TRP A 63 20.53 -2.61 4.12
C TRP A 63 20.44 -1.07 4.05
N GLY A 64 21.14 -0.38 4.93
CA GLY A 64 21.28 1.08 4.88
C GLY A 64 21.86 1.59 3.56
N SER A 65 22.87 0.90 3.00
CA SER A 65 23.41 1.27 1.68
C SER A 65 22.39 1.06 0.56
N GLU A 66 21.56 0.03 0.62
CA GLU A 66 20.49 -0.20 -0.38
C GLU A 66 19.46 0.94 -0.36
N TYR A 67 19.10 1.44 0.83
CA TYR A 67 18.23 2.62 0.93
C TYR A 67 18.88 3.88 0.34
N LEU A 68 20.18 4.07 0.58
CA LEU A 68 20.91 5.21 0.04
C LEU A 68 21.01 5.16 -1.49
N GLU A 69 21.26 3.98 -2.07
CA GLU A 69 21.25 3.78 -3.53
C GLU A 69 19.89 4.11 -4.13
N ARG A 70 18.80 3.59 -3.55
CA ARG A 70 17.44 3.89 -4.00
C ARG A 70 17.14 5.39 -3.91
N PHE A 71 17.56 6.03 -2.82
CA PHE A 71 17.39 7.47 -2.63
C PHE A 71 18.16 8.30 -3.66
N LEU A 72 19.39 7.91 -4.01
CA LEU A 72 20.17 8.56 -5.06
C LEU A 72 19.48 8.46 -6.43
N VAL A 73 18.81 7.34 -6.71
CA VAL A 73 18.08 7.15 -7.98
C VAL A 73 16.80 7.99 -8.01
N CYS A 74 15.94 7.89 -6.99
CA CYS A 74 14.63 8.55 -7.03
C CYS A 74 14.68 10.02 -6.60
N GLY A 75 15.63 10.43 -5.77
CA GLY A 75 15.65 11.79 -5.22
C GLY A 75 15.82 12.88 -6.29
N ARG A 76 16.51 12.57 -7.39
CA ARG A 76 16.69 13.48 -8.53
C ARG A 76 15.39 13.88 -9.21
N THR A 77 14.38 13.02 -9.19
CA THR A 77 13.08 13.28 -9.83
C THR A 77 12.07 13.96 -8.90
N GLU A 78 12.43 14.11 -7.62
CA GLU A 78 11.55 14.63 -6.57
C GLU A 78 11.91 16.08 -6.18
N VAL A 79 12.88 16.70 -6.86
CA VAL A 79 13.18 18.14 -6.66
C VAL A 79 12.03 19.02 -7.20
N PRO A 80 11.66 20.12 -6.52
CA PRO A 80 12.27 20.64 -5.30
C PRO A 80 11.88 19.84 -4.05
N CYS A 81 12.86 19.51 -3.20
CA CYS A 81 12.64 18.71 -1.99
C CYS A 81 13.56 19.14 -0.83
N ARG A 82 13.26 18.67 0.38
CA ARG A 82 14.21 18.68 1.51
C ARG A 82 14.84 17.29 1.62
N PRO A 83 16.12 17.10 1.25
CA PRO A 83 16.72 15.78 1.11
C PRO A 83 16.57 14.87 2.34
N LEU A 84 16.75 15.39 3.56
CA LEU A 84 16.64 14.61 4.79
C LEU A 84 15.21 14.07 4.98
N PHE A 85 14.21 14.92 4.80
CA PHE A 85 12.80 14.54 4.94
C PHE A 85 12.37 13.55 3.85
N LEU A 86 12.86 13.74 2.62
CA LEU A 86 12.61 12.80 1.52
C LEU A 86 13.25 11.43 1.81
N PHE A 87 14.48 11.42 2.33
CA PHE A 87 15.17 10.19 2.72
C PHE A 87 14.46 9.45 3.86
N ASP A 88 14.10 10.16 4.93
CA ASP A 88 13.40 9.59 6.08
C ASP A 88 12.04 9.01 5.66
N SER A 89 11.31 9.74 4.80
CA SER A 89 10.05 9.27 4.22
C SER A 89 10.25 8.01 3.36
N LEU A 90 11.32 7.95 2.56
CA LEU A 90 11.66 6.77 1.77
C LEU A 90 11.95 5.57 2.66
N VAL A 91 12.81 5.72 3.68
CA VAL A 91 13.17 4.63 4.59
C VAL A 91 11.94 4.15 5.37
N ALA A 92 11.13 5.06 5.90
CA ALA A 92 9.87 4.72 6.57
C ALA A 92 8.91 3.99 5.62
N LYS A 93 8.79 4.42 4.36
CA LYS A 93 7.99 3.71 3.34
C LYS A 93 8.52 2.30 3.08
N GLN A 94 9.82 2.04 3.21
CA GLN A 94 10.36 0.68 2.99
C GLN A 94 10.13 -0.23 4.20
N HIS A 95 10.26 0.26 5.43
CA HIS A 95 9.98 -0.54 6.64
C HIS A 95 8.48 -0.77 6.87
N SER A 96 7.63 0.16 6.44
CA SER A 96 6.17 0.01 6.51
C SER A 96 5.58 -0.82 5.36
N LYS A 97 6.38 -1.15 4.33
CA LYS A 97 5.90 -2.04 3.28
C LYS A 97 5.68 -3.43 3.88
N PRO A 98 4.48 -4.00 3.73
CA PRO A 98 4.31 -5.41 4.05
C PRO A 98 5.29 -6.22 3.19
N GLU A 99 5.89 -7.26 3.77
CA GLU A 99 6.78 -8.15 3.04
C GLU A 99 6.03 -8.66 1.80
N PRO A 100 6.53 -8.43 0.57
CA PRO A 100 5.84 -8.86 -0.64
C PRO A 100 5.58 -10.36 -0.54
N PHE A 101 4.37 -10.80 -0.89
CA PHE A 101 4.01 -12.21 -0.86
C PHE A 101 4.56 -12.95 -2.10
N CYS A 102 5.79 -12.64 -2.48
CA CYS A 102 6.41 -13.01 -3.75
C CYS A 102 6.88 -14.47 -3.81
N TYR A 103 6.90 -15.18 -2.68
CA TYR A 103 7.32 -16.58 -2.62
C TYR A 103 6.22 -17.57 -3.02
N HIS A 104 4.96 -17.13 -3.16
CA HIS A 104 3.89 -18.01 -3.60
C HIS A 104 3.96 -18.23 -5.13
N PRO A 105 4.08 -19.47 -5.64
CA PRO A 105 4.31 -19.74 -7.07
C PRO A 105 3.25 -19.12 -7.99
N ASP A 106 1.99 -19.09 -7.55
CA ASP A 106 0.92 -18.50 -8.34
C ASP A 106 0.95 -16.97 -8.38
N LEU A 107 1.66 -16.31 -7.46
CA LEU A 107 1.81 -14.87 -7.43
C LEU A 107 2.93 -14.34 -8.33
N LEU A 108 3.71 -15.23 -8.96
CA LEU A 108 4.71 -14.87 -9.96
C LEU A 108 4.09 -14.60 -11.34
N LYS A 109 2.86 -15.10 -11.60
CA LYS A 109 2.11 -14.83 -12.83
C LYS A 109 1.66 -13.37 -12.87
N PRO A 110 1.44 -12.76 -14.06
CA PRO A 110 1.02 -11.35 -14.16
C PRO A 110 -0.19 -10.98 -13.31
N LEU A 111 -1.23 -11.83 -13.27
CA LEU A 111 -2.43 -11.60 -12.45
C LEU A 111 -2.10 -11.63 -10.95
N GLY A 112 -1.25 -12.57 -10.56
CA GLY A 112 -0.76 -12.71 -9.20
C GLY A 112 0.05 -11.51 -8.75
N ARG A 113 1.04 -11.08 -9.54
CA ARG A 113 1.84 -9.87 -9.29
C ARG A 113 0.96 -8.63 -9.20
N PHE A 114 -0.02 -8.50 -10.09
CA PHE A 114 -0.99 -7.40 -10.08
C PHE A 114 -1.77 -7.34 -8.75
N LEU A 115 -2.35 -8.46 -8.32
CA LEU A 115 -3.09 -8.53 -7.06
C LEU A 115 -2.18 -8.29 -5.85
N ASP A 116 -1.01 -8.95 -5.82
CA ASP A 116 -0.03 -8.81 -4.75
C ASP A 116 0.35 -7.35 -4.53
N GLY A 117 0.75 -6.65 -5.59
CA GLY A 117 1.17 -5.26 -5.45
C GLY A 117 0.01 -4.28 -5.21
N LEU A 118 -1.21 -4.56 -5.68
CA LEU A 118 -2.40 -3.77 -5.30
C LEU A 118 -2.68 -3.89 -3.80
N VAL A 119 -2.68 -5.12 -3.26
CA VAL A 119 -2.93 -5.36 -1.84
C VAL A 119 -1.79 -4.80 -0.98
N ALA A 120 -0.53 -5.03 -1.38
CA ALA A 120 0.64 -4.47 -0.70
C ALA A 120 0.60 -2.94 -0.65
N ARG A 121 0.19 -2.29 -1.76
CA ARG A 121 0.03 -0.84 -1.79
C ARG A 121 -1.08 -0.36 -0.86
N ALA A 122 -2.21 -1.08 -0.80
CA ALA A 122 -3.34 -0.72 0.03
C ALA A 122 -3.03 -0.71 1.53
N VAL A 123 -2.06 -1.52 1.97
CA VAL A 123 -1.56 -1.49 3.36
C VAL A 123 -0.96 -0.13 3.72
N VAL A 124 -0.29 0.54 2.78
CA VAL A 124 0.48 1.77 3.04
C VAL A 124 -0.11 3.02 2.37
N SER A 125 -1.18 2.89 1.59
CA SER A 125 -1.80 3.98 0.84
C SER A 125 -3.31 3.94 0.96
N ARG A 126 -3.88 4.98 1.58
CA ARG A 126 -5.33 5.14 1.65
C ARG A 126 -5.96 5.29 0.26
N ASP A 127 -5.27 5.92 -0.69
CA ASP A 127 -5.76 6.04 -2.07
C ASP A 127 -5.93 4.66 -2.71
N ALA A 128 -4.93 3.79 -2.58
CA ALA A 128 -4.99 2.43 -3.10
C ALA A 128 -6.00 1.56 -2.34
N LEU A 129 -6.09 1.70 -1.02
CA LEU A 129 -7.07 0.98 -0.21
C LEU A 129 -8.50 1.28 -0.65
N ILE A 130 -8.82 2.56 -0.84
CA ILE A 130 -10.15 2.94 -1.34
C ILE A 130 -10.34 2.46 -2.77
N ALA A 131 -9.32 2.54 -3.62
CA ALA A 131 -9.39 2.05 -4.99
C ALA A 131 -9.48 0.51 -5.10
N LEU A 132 -9.10 -0.26 -4.07
CA LEU A 132 -9.31 -1.71 -4.06
C LEU A 132 -10.79 -2.08 -4.21
N TYR A 133 -11.73 -1.25 -3.76
CA TYR A 133 -13.14 -1.53 -3.99
C TYR A 133 -13.51 -1.50 -5.46
N HIS A 134 -12.95 -0.57 -6.23
CA HIS A 134 -13.09 -0.56 -7.68
C HIS A 134 -12.37 -1.75 -8.31
N HIS A 135 -11.11 -1.97 -7.92
CA HIS A 135 -10.32 -3.05 -8.50
C HIS A 135 -10.87 -4.44 -8.18
N SER A 136 -11.46 -4.67 -7.01
CA SER A 136 -12.00 -5.98 -6.60
C SER A 136 -13.47 -6.18 -6.98
N TYR A 137 -14.29 -5.12 -6.95
CA TYR A 137 -15.75 -5.24 -7.06
C TYR A 137 -16.37 -4.35 -8.16
N GLY A 138 -15.58 -3.53 -8.86
CA GLY A 138 -16.09 -2.57 -9.83
C GLY A 138 -16.85 -1.38 -9.22
N TRP A 139 -16.65 -1.13 -7.93
CA TRP A 139 -17.41 -0.14 -7.16
C TRP A 139 -16.82 1.27 -7.20
N GLY A 140 -17.69 2.26 -7.36
CA GLY A 140 -17.33 3.67 -7.32
C GLY A 140 -17.34 4.24 -5.89
N ALA A 141 -16.96 5.52 -5.78
CA ALA A 141 -16.94 6.23 -4.50
C ALA A 141 -18.28 6.17 -3.74
N GLY A 142 -19.41 6.28 -4.45
CA GLY A 142 -20.75 6.20 -3.86
C GLY A 142 -21.03 4.85 -3.21
N ASP A 143 -20.71 3.76 -3.91
CA ASP A 143 -20.89 2.39 -3.40
C ASP A 143 -20.02 2.15 -2.16
N VAL A 144 -18.77 2.63 -2.17
CA VAL A 144 -17.86 2.54 -1.02
C VAL A 144 -18.42 3.31 0.18
N ILE A 145 -18.92 4.53 -0.01
CA ILE A 145 -19.51 5.33 1.08
C ILE A 145 -20.70 4.60 1.70
N VAL A 146 -21.58 4.06 0.86
CA VAL A 146 -22.77 3.33 1.31
C VAL A 146 -22.39 2.06 2.06
N VAL A 147 -21.53 1.21 1.48
CA VAL A 147 -21.19 -0.09 2.07
C VAL A 147 -20.39 0.05 3.36
N THR A 148 -19.63 1.13 3.51
CA THR A 148 -18.85 1.40 4.73
C THR A 148 -19.61 2.27 5.74
N GLY A 149 -20.80 2.78 5.39
CA GLY A 149 -21.62 3.61 6.27
C GLY A 149 -20.96 4.92 6.68
N LEU A 150 -20.13 5.50 5.79
CA LEU A 150 -19.44 6.77 6.04
C LEU A 150 -20.38 7.96 5.80
N ASN A 151 -20.17 9.04 6.54
CA ASN A 151 -20.97 10.27 6.40
C ASN A 151 -20.09 11.54 6.38
N GLY A 152 -20.71 12.66 5.96
CA GLY A 152 -20.11 13.99 6.04
C GLY A 152 -18.74 14.14 5.35
N LEU A 153 -17.73 14.56 6.12
CA LEU A 153 -16.39 14.85 5.61
C LEU A 153 -15.63 13.61 5.12
N GLU A 154 -15.93 12.42 5.67
CA GLU A 154 -15.29 11.17 5.26
C GLU A 154 -15.70 10.77 3.84
N SER A 155 -16.96 10.99 3.51
CA SER A 155 -17.50 10.77 2.16
C SER A 155 -16.76 11.61 1.11
N GLN A 156 -16.47 12.89 1.39
CA GLN A 156 -15.71 13.74 0.47
C GLN A 156 -14.26 13.26 0.28
N ARG A 157 -13.66 12.67 1.32
CA ARG A 157 -12.30 12.12 1.23
C ARG A 157 -12.25 10.95 0.25
N ILE A 158 -13.25 10.06 0.26
CA ILE A 158 -13.36 8.92 -0.67
C ILE A 158 -13.26 9.37 -2.14
N TYR A 159 -14.00 10.41 -2.53
CA TYR A 159 -13.92 10.95 -3.89
C TYR A 159 -12.51 11.47 -4.24
N LYS A 160 -11.85 12.18 -3.31
CA LYS A 160 -10.47 12.66 -3.50
C LYS A 160 -9.50 11.48 -3.62
N ASN A 161 -9.68 10.42 -2.84
CA ASN A 161 -8.86 9.21 -2.91
C ASN A 161 -8.93 8.57 -4.30
N PHE A 162 -10.14 8.33 -4.81
CA PHE A 162 -10.35 7.81 -6.18
C PHE A 162 -9.72 8.69 -7.25
N ARG A 163 -9.90 10.00 -7.14
CA ARG A 163 -9.34 10.96 -8.09
C ARG A 163 -7.81 10.89 -8.14
N ARG A 164 -7.14 10.98 -6.98
CA ARG A 164 -5.66 10.89 -6.91
C ARG A 164 -5.13 9.55 -7.41
N TRP A 165 -5.86 8.47 -7.13
CA TRP A 165 -5.54 7.14 -7.64
C TRP A 165 -5.57 7.11 -9.17
N ARG A 166 -6.65 7.59 -9.78
CA ARG A 166 -6.81 7.63 -11.24
C ARG A 166 -5.81 8.56 -11.94
N GLU A 167 -5.55 9.73 -11.36
CA GLU A 167 -4.67 10.73 -11.97
C GLU A 167 -3.20 10.29 -12.02
N SER A 168 -2.71 9.61 -10.98
CA SER A 168 -1.29 9.22 -10.92
C SER A 168 -0.98 8.02 -10.02
N GLY A 169 -1.81 7.70 -9.03
CA GLY A 169 -1.53 6.64 -8.06
C GLY A 169 -1.45 5.25 -8.69
N TRP A 170 -2.37 4.94 -9.60
CA TRP A 170 -2.42 3.65 -10.29
C TRP A 170 -1.18 3.43 -11.16
N GLN A 171 -0.85 4.39 -12.04
CA GLN A 171 0.29 4.28 -12.96
C GLN A 171 1.60 4.13 -12.18
N ARG A 172 1.84 5.00 -11.17
CA ARG A 172 3.01 4.88 -10.29
C ARG A 172 3.09 3.53 -9.60
N THR A 173 1.96 2.98 -9.18
CA THR A 173 1.94 1.65 -8.53
C THR A 173 2.33 0.56 -9.52
N MET A 174 1.77 0.56 -10.74
CA MET A 174 2.13 -0.41 -11.77
C MET A 174 3.62 -0.32 -12.16
N ASP A 175 4.15 0.90 -12.26
CA ASP A 175 5.56 1.15 -12.58
C ASP A 175 6.48 0.68 -11.43
N GLU A 176 6.15 0.99 -10.17
CA GLU A 176 6.88 0.51 -8.98
C GLU A 176 6.88 -1.02 -8.87
N MET A 177 5.82 -1.69 -9.37
CA MET A 177 5.70 -3.15 -9.39
C MET A 177 6.43 -3.79 -10.58
N GLY A 178 6.87 -3.00 -11.56
CA GLY A 178 7.47 -3.51 -12.79
C GLY A 178 6.48 -4.24 -13.72
N LEU A 179 5.18 -3.93 -13.66
CA LEU A 179 4.20 -4.47 -14.59
C LEU A 179 4.26 -3.70 -15.92
N THR A 180 4.60 -4.41 -16.99
CA THR A 180 4.71 -3.82 -18.32
C THR A 180 3.34 -3.51 -18.92
N LYS A 181 3.29 -2.56 -19.86
CA LYS A 181 2.07 -2.23 -20.62
C LYS A 181 1.49 -3.45 -21.34
N THR A 182 2.35 -4.34 -21.84
CA THR A 182 1.96 -5.58 -22.52
C THR A 182 1.29 -6.56 -21.57
N GLU A 183 1.83 -6.74 -20.36
CA GLU A 183 1.21 -7.59 -19.33
C GLU A 183 -0.16 -7.05 -18.92
N LEU A 184 -0.29 -5.74 -18.72
CA LEU A 184 -1.56 -5.11 -18.37
C LEU A 184 -2.61 -5.25 -19.49
N ALA A 185 -2.20 -5.12 -20.75
CA ALA A 185 -3.07 -5.38 -21.89
C ALA A 185 -3.50 -6.86 -21.95
N GLY A 186 -2.59 -7.79 -21.65
CA GLY A 186 -2.89 -9.22 -21.58
C GLY A 186 -3.90 -9.56 -20.48
N LEU A 187 -3.82 -8.90 -19.32
CA LEU A 187 -4.81 -9.07 -18.24
C LEU A 187 -6.20 -8.56 -18.66
N GLU A 188 -6.28 -7.41 -19.34
CA GLU A 188 -7.56 -6.90 -19.85
C GLU A 188 -8.17 -7.81 -20.92
N ASP A 189 -7.35 -8.34 -21.83
CA ASP A 189 -7.81 -9.28 -22.87
C ASP A 189 -8.34 -10.59 -22.24
N GLN A 190 -7.64 -11.13 -21.24
CA GLN A 190 -8.10 -12.30 -20.49
C GLN A 190 -9.42 -12.03 -19.76
N ARG A 191 -9.56 -10.85 -19.14
CA ARG A 191 -10.79 -10.42 -18.48
C ARG A 191 -11.96 -10.34 -19.46
N GLN A 192 -11.75 -9.79 -20.66
CA GLN A 192 -12.79 -9.65 -21.68
C GLN A 192 -13.21 -10.99 -22.27
N ARG A 193 -12.24 -11.85 -22.64
CA ARG A 193 -12.51 -13.13 -23.31
C ARG A 193 -12.96 -14.23 -22.37
N HIS A 194 -12.48 -14.24 -21.13
CA HIS A 194 -12.66 -15.32 -20.17
C HIS A 194 -13.03 -14.82 -18.77
N ARG A 195 -13.96 -13.86 -18.71
CA ARG A 195 -14.37 -13.16 -17.47
C ARG A 195 -14.59 -14.06 -16.25
N GLN A 196 -15.34 -15.15 -16.41
CA GLN A 196 -15.63 -16.06 -15.30
C GLN A 196 -14.36 -16.72 -14.77
N ARG A 197 -13.56 -17.33 -15.65
CA ARG A 197 -12.29 -17.98 -15.27
C ARG A 197 -11.30 -16.99 -14.66
N PHE A 198 -11.23 -15.79 -15.22
CA PHE A 198 -10.37 -14.72 -14.73
C PHE A 198 -10.76 -14.29 -13.31
N ASN A 199 -12.05 -14.05 -13.06
CA ASN A 199 -12.54 -13.70 -11.73
C ASN A 199 -12.41 -14.84 -10.72
N SER A 200 -12.63 -16.11 -11.13
CA SER A 200 -12.42 -17.25 -10.23
C SER A 200 -10.96 -17.40 -9.81
N GLU A 201 -10.02 -17.19 -10.74
CA GLU A 201 -8.59 -17.21 -10.40
C GLU A 201 -8.21 -16.02 -9.53
N ALA A 202 -8.73 -14.83 -9.82
CA ALA A 202 -8.51 -13.65 -8.98
C ALA A 202 -9.06 -13.86 -7.57
N GLU A 203 -10.23 -14.48 -7.41
CA GLU A 203 -10.81 -14.78 -6.10
C GLU A 203 -9.94 -15.75 -5.32
N ARG A 204 -9.47 -16.83 -5.97
CA ARG A 204 -8.54 -17.78 -5.36
C ARG A 204 -7.28 -17.07 -4.85
N LEU A 205 -6.66 -16.22 -5.69
CA LEU A 205 -5.44 -15.49 -5.36
C LEU A 205 -5.67 -14.45 -4.24
N ILE A 206 -6.78 -13.72 -4.28
CA ILE A 206 -7.16 -12.77 -3.22
C ILE A 206 -7.33 -13.50 -1.89
N ARG A 207 -7.93 -14.70 -1.84
CA ARG A 207 -8.04 -15.49 -0.61
C ARG A 207 -6.66 -15.85 -0.04
N VAL A 208 -5.67 -16.16 -0.89
CA VAL A 208 -4.30 -16.40 -0.43
C VAL A 208 -3.65 -15.09 0.06
N ALA A 209 -3.77 -14.01 -0.70
CA ALA A 209 -3.22 -12.70 -0.35
C ALA A 209 -3.82 -12.13 0.94
N GLN A 210 -5.12 -12.33 1.17
CA GLN A 210 -5.81 -11.98 2.42
C GLN A 210 -5.11 -12.62 3.62
N GLY A 211 -4.80 -13.93 3.57
CA GLY A 211 -4.13 -14.61 4.67
C GLY A 211 -2.73 -14.06 4.98
N HIS A 212 -2.04 -13.51 3.98
CA HIS A 212 -0.72 -12.90 4.14
C HIS A 212 -0.79 -11.45 4.62
N TYR A 213 -1.54 -10.60 3.93
CA TYR A 213 -1.60 -9.16 4.23
C TYR A 213 -2.50 -8.81 5.43
N ARG A 214 -3.28 -9.77 5.95
CA ARG A 214 -3.90 -9.67 7.29
C ARG A 214 -2.88 -9.73 8.43
N LYS A 215 -1.65 -10.23 8.21
CA LYS A 215 -0.65 -10.44 9.27
C LYS A 215 0.00 -9.17 9.81
N SER A 216 -0.35 -7.98 9.32
CA SER A 216 0.18 -6.74 9.90
C SER A 216 -0.43 -6.34 11.25
N GLU A 217 -1.52 -6.98 11.71
CA GLU A 217 -1.89 -7.11 13.15
C GLU A 217 -2.84 -8.33 13.34
N PRO A 218 -2.31 -9.52 13.73
CA PRO A 218 -3.07 -10.78 13.67
C PRO A 218 -4.32 -10.87 14.57
N ASP A 219 -4.43 -10.08 15.64
CA ASP A 219 -5.55 -10.19 16.61
C ASP A 219 -6.66 -9.15 16.40
N HIS A 220 -6.51 -8.19 15.48
CA HIS A 220 -7.41 -7.03 15.40
C HIS A 220 -8.42 -7.04 14.24
N TYR A 221 -8.30 -7.97 13.28
CA TYR A 221 -9.17 -7.98 12.10
C TYR A 221 -9.92 -9.31 11.76
N PRO A 222 -10.56 -9.99 12.73
CA PRO A 222 -11.25 -11.26 12.48
C PRO A 222 -12.50 -11.10 11.61
N CYS A 223 -12.79 -12.05 10.72
CA CYS A 223 -14.08 -12.07 10.02
C CYS A 223 -15.23 -12.08 11.05
N LEU A 224 -16.16 -11.13 10.92
CA LEU A 224 -17.27 -10.98 11.87
C LEU A 224 -18.53 -11.67 11.36
N SER A 225 -19.35 -12.14 12.30
CA SER A 225 -20.70 -12.61 12.01
C SER A 225 -21.60 -11.44 11.59
N ARG A 226 -22.75 -11.74 10.98
CA ARG A 226 -23.71 -10.69 10.56
C ARG A 226 -24.20 -9.84 11.73
N SER A 227 -24.37 -10.41 12.93
CA SER A 227 -24.80 -9.66 14.11
C SER A 227 -23.73 -8.69 14.58
N GLN A 228 -22.46 -9.12 14.61
CA GLN A 228 -21.32 -8.27 14.96
C GLN A 228 -21.13 -7.12 13.96
N TRP A 229 -21.25 -7.39 12.66
CA TRP A 229 -21.28 -6.32 11.65
C TRP A 229 -22.45 -5.36 11.92
N GLY A 230 -23.66 -5.88 12.13
CA GLY A 230 -24.85 -5.07 12.37
C GLY A 230 -24.72 -4.15 13.58
N GLU A 231 -24.12 -4.65 14.66
CA GLU A 231 -23.78 -3.87 15.85
C GLU A 231 -22.77 -2.75 15.54
N MET A 232 -21.69 -3.08 14.82
CA MET A 232 -20.69 -2.09 14.40
C MET A 232 -21.28 -0.97 13.54
N PHE A 233 -22.16 -1.32 12.59
CA PHE A 233 -22.85 -0.32 11.76
C PHE A 233 -23.82 0.55 12.58
N SER A 234 -24.61 -0.05 13.48
CA SER A 234 -25.63 0.68 14.25
C SER A 234 -25.03 1.59 15.32
N GLN A 235 -23.94 1.17 15.97
CA GLN A 235 -23.23 1.96 16.96
C GLN A 235 -22.22 2.93 16.33
N GLY A 236 -21.90 2.78 15.05
CA GLY A 236 -21.05 3.71 14.29
C GLY A 236 -19.56 3.64 14.63
N TYR A 237 -19.07 2.57 15.24
CA TYR A 237 -17.65 2.36 15.51
C TYR A 237 -16.95 1.57 14.38
N GLY A 238 -15.62 1.43 14.46
CA GLY A 238 -14.87 0.53 13.58
C GLY A 238 -14.79 0.97 12.11
N CYS A 239 -14.92 2.26 11.78
CA CYS A 239 -14.86 2.76 10.40
C CYS A 239 -13.63 2.27 9.63
N ASP A 240 -12.44 2.36 10.21
CA ASP A 240 -11.22 1.89 9.55
C ASP A 240 -11.19 0.38 9.37
N TYR A 241 -11.74 -0.37 10.33
CA TYR A 241 -11.95 -1.81 10.20
C TYR A 241 -12.87 -2.14 9.02
N ARG A 242 -14.01 -1.43 8.88
CA ARG A 242 -14.94 -1.64 7.76
C ARG A 242 -14.27 -1.34 6.42
N ILE A 243 -13.56 -0.22 6.31
CA ILE A 243 -12.88 0.20 5.08
C ILE A 243 -11.79 -0.79 4.68
N TRP A 244 -11.00 -1.25 5.65
CA TRP A 244 -9.88 -2.14 5.36
C TRP A 244 -10.33 -3.57 5.07
N HIS A 245 -11.17 -4.13 5.95
CA HIS A 245 -11.56 -5.52 5.90
C HIS A 245 -12.48 -5.83 4.71
N LEU A 246 -13.46 -4.98 4.43
CA LEU A 246 -14.41 -5.22 3.34
C LEU A 246 -13.75 -5.09 1.96
N ALA A 247 -12.73 -4.23 1.80
CA ALA A 247 -11.98 -4.09 0.54
C ALA A 247 -11.35 -5.41 0.08
N LEU A 248 -10.96 -6.27 1.02
CA LEU A 248 -10.21 -7.49 0.75
C LEU A 248 -11.03 -8.76 0.98
N CYS A 249 -12.01 -8.80 1.89
CA CYS A 249 -12.75 -10.00 2.22
C CYS A 249 -14.15 -10.05 1.56
N LEU A 250 -14.27 -10.80 0.46
CA LEU A 250 -15.55 -11.00 -0.24
C LEU A 250 -16.65 -11.59 0.67
N ASP A 251 -16.30 -12.58 1.50
CA ASP A 251 -17.29 -13.24 2.36
C ASP A 251 -17.87 -12.27 3.40
N CYS A 252 -17.02 -11.44 4.02
CA CYS A 252 -17.48 -10.38 4.91
C CYS A 252 -18.18 -9.25 4.16
N MET A 253 -17.75 -8.91 2.94
CA MET A 253 -18.46 -7.97 2.08
C MET A 253 -19.90 -8.42 1.83
N GLN A 254 -20.11 -9.68 1.46
CA GLN A 254 -21.44 -10.26 1.24
C GLN A 254 -22.24 -10.35 2.54
N THR A 255 -21.58 -10.60 3.67
CA THR A 255 -22.22 -10.67 4.99
C THR A 255 -22.69 -9.29 5.48
N ALA A 256 -21.85 -8.26 5.29
CA ALA A 256 -22.11 -6.88 5.67
C ALA A 256 -22.98 -6.13 4.65
N TRP A 257 -23.14 -6.66 3.44
CA TRP A 257 -23.97 -6.09 2.40
C TRP A 257 -25.40 -5.83 2.88
N GLY A 258 -25.87 -4.61 2.65
CA GLY A 258 -27.18 -4.14 3.08
C GLY A 258 -27.28 -3.70 4.55
N LEU A 259 -26.19 -3.74 5.33
CA LEU A 259 -26.15 -3.18 6.68
C LEU A 259 -25.77 -1.69 6.69
N GLY A 260 -24.92 -1.24 5.76
CA GLY A 260 -24.52 0.16 5.62
C GLY A 260 -25.53 1.04 4.87
N SER A 261 -26.43 0.43 4.12
CA SER A 261 -27.55 1.08 3.46
C SER A 261 -28.75 1.00 4.40
N ASN A 262 -29.34 2.12 4.82
CA ASN A 262 -30.60 2.16 5.59
C ASN A 262 -31.78 1.52 4.82
N GLY A 263 -31.78 0.19 4.65
CA GLY A 263 -32.85 -0.59 4.02
C GLY A 263 -32.91 -0.59 2.49
N SER A 264 -32.06 0.14 1.76
CA SER A 264 -32.10 0.17 0.29
C SER A 264 -31.05 -0.77 -0.33
N SER A 265 -31.23 -2.08 -0.14
CA SER A 265 -30.44 -3.10 -0.84
C SER A 265 -31.27 -3.72 -1.97
N ALA A 266 -31.55 -2.93 -3.01
CA ALA A 266 -32.21 -3.42 -4.23
C ALA A 266 -31.22 -3.98 -5.28
N GLY A 267 -29.91 -4.03 -4.96
CA GLY A 267 -28.86 -4.48 -5.87
C GLY A 267 -28.48 -5.95 -5.69
N GLU A 268 -27.83 -6.52 -6.71
CA GLU A 268 -27.19 -7.84 -6.64
C GLU A 268 -26.16 -7.90 -5.51
N LYS A 269 -25.99 -9.08 -4.90
CA LYS A 269 -24.93 -9.29 -3.90
C LYS A 269 -23.56 -9.00 -4.52
N PRO A 270 -22.62 -8.41 -3.75
CA PRO A 270 -21.26 -8.20 -4.20
C PRO A 270 -20.64 -9.49 -4.70
N ARG A 271 -20.03 -9.41 -5.88
CA ARG A 271 -19.20 -10.48 -6.47
C ARG A 271 -17.85 -9.89 -6.83
N LEU A 272 -16.83 -10.73 -6.86
CA LEU A 272 -15.54 -10.29 -7.37
C LEU A 272 -15.65 -9.99 -8.87
N GLU A 273 -15.32 -8.77 -9.23
CA GLU A 273 -15.25 -8.33 -10.62
C GLU A 273 -13.98 -7.50 -10.81
N LEU A 274 -12.88 -8.21 -11.09
CA LEU A 274 -11.57 -7.60 -11.07
C LEU A 274 -11.43 -6.56 -12.19
N GLN A 275 -11.20 -5.29 -11.85
CA GLN A 275 -10.87 -4.24 -12.81
C GLN A 275 -9.36 -4.04 -12.86
N VAL A 276 -8.76 -4.09 -14.04
CA VAL A 276 -7.31 -3.85 -14.18
C VAL A 276 -7.02 -2.34 -14.21
N ARG A 277 -7.90 -1.56 -14.84
CA ARG A 277 -7.81 -0.10 -14.97
C ARG A 277 -8.78 0.66 -14.03
N PRO A 278 -8.41 1.87 -13.57
CA PRO A 278 -9.23 2.73 -12.69
C PRO A 278 -10.34 3.53 -13.40
#